data_AF-A0A972H2I6-F1
#
_entry.id   AF-A0A972H2I6-F1
#
_cell.length_a   1.000
_cell.length_b   1.000
_cell.length_c   1.000
_cell.angle_alpha   90.00
_cell.angle_beta   90.00
_cell.angle_gamma   90.00
#
_symmetry.space_group_name_H-M   'P 1'
#
loop_
_entity.id
_entity.type
_entity.pdbx_description
1 polymer ?
#
loop_
_entity_poly.entity_id
_entity_poly.type
_entity_poly.pdbx_seq_one_letter_code
_entity_poly.pdbx_strand_id
1 'polypeptide(L)'
;MVDEKETVDRRVLASLVPIDGLSSENFEEVYKKTALESAASGSVLFKKGGQDNQAVYLIKGTLDLHGEHGDNTVIRADTPEARHPVAHHQPRNMTATARSDIQFIRIDNDLLDILLTWDQSAGYVVSELDEDDDANTDWMTRMLQSNIFYQIPPANIQEVFKRMEEMPMKAGEAVICQGDVGDYYYIISQGRAEVTRKSPTGTDVRLAELQQGDGFGEEALITECERNATITMLTNGTLMRMSKADFDNLLKAPVMHEVDLEDGQELVRDDGAVWLDVRLESEFNNSTIEGSINIPLYLLRLRLHELDEEKPYIVFCDTGRRSSAAAYLLSEAGYDIYVLGGGYR
;
A
#
# COMPACT_ATOMS: atom_id res chain seq x y z
N MET A 1 -24.32 22.82 1.15
CA MET A 1 -24.47 22.08 -0.13
C MET A 1 -23.22 21.24 -0.23
N VAL A 2 -23.35 19.93 0.01
CA VAL A 2 -22.24 18.99 -0.16
C VAL A 2 -22.16 18.78 -1.67
N ASP A 3 -21.04 19.13 -2.28
CA ASP A 3 -20.79 18.82 -3.70
C ASP A 3 -20.98 17.30 -3.88
N GLU A 4 -21.98 16.90 -4.67
CA GLU A 4 -22.09 15.53 -5.15
C GLU A 4 -20.87 15.28 -6.04
N LYS A 5 -19.82 14.66 -5.48
CA LYS A 5 -18.70 14.17 -6.28
C LYS A 5 -19.26 13.23 -7.33
N GLU A 6 -19.09 13.57 -8.61
CA GLU A 6 -19.34 12.62 -9.68
C GLU A 6 -18.46 11.39 -9.45
N THR A 7 -19.07 10.21 -9.53
CA THR A 7 -18.39 8.92 -9.31
C THR A 7 -18.04 8.30 -10.65
N VAL A 8 -16.85 7.69 -10.73
CA VAL A 8 -16.43 6.94 -11.93
C VAL A 8 -17.21 5.64 -12.04
N ASP A 9 -17.48 5.17 -13.26
CA ASP A 9 -18.11 3.85 -13.45
C ASP A 9 -17.21 2.74 -12.87
N ARG A 10 -17.80 1.88 -12.03
CA ARG A 10 -17.07 0.79 -11.35
C ARG A 10 -16.35 -0.15 -12.31
N ARG A 11 -16.95 -0.46 -13.47
CA ARG A 11 -16.35 -1.37 -14.46
C ARG A 11 -15.18 -0.70 -15.15
N VAL A 12 -15.26 0.61 -15.39
CA VAL A 12 -14.15 1.37 -15.96
C VAL A 12 -12.99 1.38 -14.96
N LEU A 13 -13.23 1.74 -13.71
CA LEU A 13 -12.20 1.74 -12.67
C LEU A 13 -11.54 0.36 -12.51
N ALA A 14 -12.33 -0.71 -12.46
CA ALA A 14 -11.84 -2.09 -12.32
C ALA A 14 -11.06 -2.60 -13.54
N SER A 15 -11.10 -1.88 -14.67
CA SER A 15 -10.34 -2.24 -15.88
C SER A 15 -9.00 -1.50 -16.01
N LEU A 16 -8.73 -0.52 -15.15
CA LEU A 16 -7.48 0.24 -15.17
C LEU A 16 -6.36 -0.57 -14.54
N VAL A 17 -5.16 -0.46 -15.07
CA VAL A 17 -3.96 -1.15 -14.57
C VAL A 17 -3.22 -0.19 -13.64
N PRO A 18 -2.78 -0.60 -12.44
CA PRO A 18 -2.86 -1.95 -11.83
C PRO A 18 -4.11 -2.24 -10.98
N ILE A 19 -5.16 -1.41 -11.03
CA ILE A 19 -6.38 -1.56 -10.21
C ILE A 19 -7.08 -2.90 -10.49
N ASP A 20 -6.96 -3.43 -11.70
CA ASP A 20 -7.46 -4.74 -12.12
C ASP A 20 -6.82 -5.93 -11.38
N GLY A 21 -5.71 -5.71 -10.67
CA GLY A 21 -5.06 -6.69 -9.80
C GLY A 21 -5.51 -6.65 -8.34
N LEU A 22 -6.41 -5.73 -7.95
CA LEU A 22 -6.87 -5.60 -6.56
C LEU A 22 -7.97 -6.62 -6.21
N SER A 23 -7.98 -7.06 -4.95
CA SER A 23 -9.10 -7.79 -4.36
C SER A 23 -10.36 -6.93 -4.32
N SER A 24 -11.54 -7.57 -4.19
CA SER A 24 -12.83 -6.86 -4.18
C SER A 24 -12.93 -5.83 -3.04
N GLU A 25 -12.30 -6.11 -1.90
CA GLU A 25 -12.30 -5.23 -0.73
C GLU A 25 -11.39 -4.02 -0.95
N ASN A 26 -10.15 -4.24 -1.39
CA ASN A 26 -9.21 -3.15 -1.66
C ASN A 26 -9.65 -2.28 -2.85
N PHE A 27 -10.30 -2.89 -3.86
CA PHE A 27 -10.96 -2.16 -4.93
C PHE A 27 -12.02 -1.19 -4.39
N GLU A 28 -12.83 -1.63 -3.42
CA GLU A 28 -13.87 -0.78 -2.83
C GLU A 28 -13.27 0.44 -2.10
N GLU A 29 -12.11 0.29 -1.48
CA GLU A 29 -11.40 1.40 -0.85
C GLU A 29 -10.87 2.43 -1.86
N VAL A 30 -10.26 1.96 -2.95
CA VAL A 30 -9.88 2.83 -4.06
C VAL A 30 -11.11 3.53 -4.62
N TYR A 31 -12.20 2.80 -4.83
CA TYR A 31 -13.45 3.34 -5.38
C TYR A 31 -14.04 4.46 -4.51
N LYS A 32 -14.15 4.27 -3.18
CA LYS A 32 -14.68 5.28 -2.24
C LYS A 32 -13.86 6.57 -2.23
N LYS A 33 -12.54 6.48 -2.41
CA LYS A 33 -11.61 7.62 -2.36
C LYS A 33 -11.41 8.28 -3.72
N THR A 34 -11.81 7.63 -4.80
CA THR A 34 -11.67 8.14 -6.17
C THR A 34 -12.85 9.03 -6.54
N ALA A 35 -12.56 10.20 -7.09
CA ALA A 35 -13.56 11.11 -7.65
C ALA A 35 -13.36 11.27 -9.15
N LEU A 36 -14.46 11.34 -9.91
CA LEU A 36 -14.40 11.70 -11.32
C LEU A 36 -14.27 13.22 -11.43
N GLU A 37 -13.24 13.66 -12.13
CA GLU A 37 -12.96 15.06 -12.39
C GLU A 37 -13.18 15.38 -13.88
N SER A 38 -13.53 16.63 -14.17
CA SER A 38 -13.71 17.14 -15.53
C SER A 38 -12.83 18.35 -15.79
N ALA A 39 -12.27 18.44 -16.99
CA ALA A 39 -11.52 19.62 -17.43
C ALA A 39 -11.87 19.98 -18.88
N ALA A 40 -11.96 21.30 -19.15
CA ALA A 40 -12.25 21.80 -20.48
C ALA A 40 -11.01 21.73 -21.38
N SER A 41 -11.23 21.68 -22.69
CA SER A 41 -10.18 21.80 -23.71
C SER A 41 -9.22 22.96 -23.41
N GLY A 42 -7.91 22.70 -23.51
CA GLY A 42 -6.82 23.64 -23.23
C GLY A 42 -6.35 23.65 -21.76
N SER A 43 -7.01 22.92 -20.87
CA SER A 43 -6.64 22.83 -19.45
C SER A 43 -5.39 21.99 -19.23
N VAL A 44 -4.48 22.42 -18.35
CA VAL A 44 -3.26 21.67 -18.00
C VAL A 44 -3.54 20.81 -16.77
N LEU A 45 -3.35 19.49 -16.87
CA LEU A 45 -3.62 18.54 -15.78
C LEU A 45 -2.46 18.44 -14.81
N PHE A 46 -1.24 18.41 -15.33
CA PHE A 46 -0.01 18.47 -14.57
C PHE A 46 1.11 18.96 -15.47
N LYS A 47 2.17 19.47 -14.85
CA LYS A 47 3.33 20.04 -15.54
C LYS A 47 4.55 19.17 -15.30
N LYS A 48 5.44 19.16 -16.29
CA LYS A 48 6.79 18.62 -16.17
C LYS A 48 7.49 19.17 -14.92
N GLY A 49 8.21 18.31 -14.22
CA GLY A 49 8.88 18.59 -12.95
C GLY A 49 7.96 18.60 -11.74
N GLY A 50 6.64 18.48 -11.93
CA GLY A 50 5.70 18.33 -10.82
C GLY A 50 5.95 17.04 -10.04
N GLN A 51 5.72 17.10 -8.73
CA GLN A 51 5.70 15.96 -7.82
C GLN A 51 4.38 16.01 -7.05
N ASP A 52 3.36 15.37 -7.60
CA ASP A 52 2.02 15.30 -7.00
C ASP A 52 1.73 13.95 -6.34
N ASN A 53 2.60 12.95 -6.56
CA ASN A 53 2.44 11.57 -6.14
C ASN A 53 1.10 10.92 -6.53
N GLN A 54 0.55 11.32 -7.69
CA GLN A 54 -0.74 10.81 -8.15
C GLN A 54 -0.63 10.02 -9.46
N ALA A 55 -1.28 8.86 -9.51
CA ALA A 55 -1.66 8.20 -10.75
C ALA A 55 -2.85 8.94 -11.35
N VAL A 56 -2.72 9.38 -12.60
CA VAL A 56 -3.76 10.09 -13.33
C VAL A 56 -4.22 9.21 -14.48
N TYR A 57 -5.51 8.95 -14.59
CA TYR A 57 -6.07 8.14 -15.66
C TYR A 57 -7.08 8.94 -16.48
N LEU A 58 -7.01 8.83 -17.80
CA LEU A 58 -7.95 9.46 -18.71
C LEU A 58 -9.17 8.56 -18.91
N ILE A 59 -10.35 9.03 -18.48
CA ILE A 59 -11.61 8.29 -18.56
C ILE A 59 -12.39 8.65 -19.83
N LYS A 60 -12.30 9.91 -20.28
CA LYS A 60 -12.98 10.40 -21.48
C LYS A 60 -12.18 11.51 -22.15
N GLY A 61 -12.24 11.57 -23.48
CA GLY A 61 -11.65 12.66 -24.27
C GLY A 61 -10.23 12.35 -24.72
N THR A 62 -9.41 13.39 -24.92
CA THR A 62 -8.07 13.27 -25.47
C THR A 62 -7.09 14.22 -24.76
N LEU A 63 -5.91 13.69 -24.42
CA LEU A 63 -4.80 14.42 -23.83
C LEU A 63 -3.62 14.51 -24.80
N ASP A 64 -2.98 15.67 -24.79
CA ASP A 64 -1.67 15.89 -25.39
C ASP A 64 -0.61 15.90 -24.28
N LEU A 65 0.41 15.08 -24.46
CA LEU A 65 1.59 15.02 -23.61
C LEU A 65 2.77 15.65 -24.34
N HIS A 66 3.43 16.60 -23.67
CA HIS A 66 4.58 17.32 -24.20
C HIS A 66 5.82 17.07 -23.33
N GLY A 67 6.83 16.40 -23.87
CA GLY A 67 8.12 16.10 -23.24
C GLY A 67 9.23 17.11 -23.59
N GLU A 68 10.48 16.76 -23.29
CA GLU A 68 11.64 17.48 -23.86
C GLU A 68 11.91 17.05 -25.30
N HIS A 69 12.73 17.81 -26.03
CA HIS A 69 13.21 17.47 -27.38
C HIS A 69 12.13 17.29 -28.46
N GLY A 70 10.88 17.69 -28.19
CA GLY A 70 9.78 17.65 -29.17
C GLY A 70 8.96 16.36 -29.13
N ASP A 71 9.19 15.49 -28.14
CA ASP A 71 8.39 14.30 -27.92
C ASP A 71 6.95 14.70 -27.55
N ASN A 72 6.04 14.43 -28.48
CA ASN A 72 4.63 14.72 -28.34
C ASN A 72 3.83 13.44 -28.52
N THR A 73 3.10 13.05 -27.48
CA THR A 73 2.27 11.85 -27.47
C THR A 73 0.82 12.25 -27.26
N VAL A 74 -0.10 11.56 -27.94
CA VAL A 74 -1.54 11.79 -27.78
C VAL A 74 -2.15 10.55 -27.15
N ILE A 75 -2.85 10.72 -26.02
CA ILE A 75 -3.59 9.65 -25.35
C ILE A 75 -5.07 9.89 -25.53
N ARG A 76 -5.80 8.87 -25.98
CA ARG A 76 -7.24 8.94 -26.17
C ARG A 76 -7.91 7.92 -25.25
N ALA A 77 -9.02 8.30 -24.64
CA ALA A 77 -9.72 7.45 -23.68
C ALA A 77 -10.23 6.11 -24.25
N ASP A 78 -10.35 6.00 -25.57
CA ASP A 78 -10.82 4.81 -26.28
C ASP A 78 -9.70 3.81 -26.61
N THR A 79 -8.46 4.06 -26.19
CA THR A 79 -7.30 3.22 -26.53
C THR A 79 -6.77 2.44 -25.32
N PRO A 80 -6.07 1.30 -25.54
CA PRO A 80 -5.50 0.52 -24.45
C PRO A 80 -4.57 1.32 -23.54
N GLU A 81 -3.84 2.30 -24.08
CA GLU A 81 -2.90 3.13 -23.33
C GLU A 81 -3.59 3.95 -22.24
N ALA A 82 -4.86 4.34 -22.42
CA ALA A 82 -5.63 5.07 -21.41
C ALA A 82 -6.01 4.22 -20.18
N ARG A 83 -5.84 2.90 -20.25
CA ARG A 83 -6.00 2.01 -19.08
C ARG A 83 -4.84 2.14 -18.09
N HIS A 84 -3.72 2.74 -18.50
CA HIS A 84 -2.53 2.91 -17.68
C HIS A 84 -2.39 4.35 -17.17
N PRO A 85 -1.62 4.58 -16.08
CA PRO A 85 -1.29 5.91 -15.59
C PRO A 85 -0.64 6.80 -16.66
N VAL A 86 -1.21 7.98 -16.87
CA VAL A 86 -0.71 8.99 -17.81
C VAL A 86 0.60 9.60 -17.28
N ALA A 87 1.70 9.43 -18.03
CA ALA A 87 3.04 9.99 -17.77
C ALA A 87 3.43 9.91 -16.27
N HIS A 88 3.59 8.67 -15.79
CA HIS A 88 3.58 8.32 -14.37
C HIS A 88 4.92 8.44 -13.65
N HIS A 89 6.03 8.59 -14.38
CA HIS A 89 7.32 8.99 -13.83
C HIS A 89 7.19 10.24 -12.95
N GLN A 90 7.84 10.22 -11.78
CA GLN A 90 7.91 11.37 -10.86
C GLN A 90 9.37 11.69 -10.56
N PRO A 91 9.82 12.97 -10.65
CA PRO A 91 9.08 14.13 -11.13
C PRO A 91 8.54 13.93 -12.55
N ARG A 92 7.36 14.49 -12.84
CA ARG A 92 6.71 14.38 -14.15
C ARG A 92 7.70 14.67 -15.27
N ASN A 93 7.90 13.74 -16.21
CA ASN A 93 8.76 13.95 -17.37
C ASN A 93 8.07 14.75 -18.49
N MET A 94 6.73 14.82 -18.47
CA MET A 94 5.90 15.49 -19.47
C MET A 94 4.87 16.44 -18.84
N THR A 95 4.39 17.39 -19.64
CA THR A 95 3.22 18.22 -19.32
C THR A 95 1.99 17.67 -20.05
N ALA A 96 0.90 17.43 -19.33
CA ALA A 96 -0.36 16.95 -19.89
C ALA A 96 -1.37 18.08 -20.07
N THR A 97 -1.88 18.24 -21.29
CA THR A 97 -2.88 19.27 -21.64
C THR A 97 -4.09 18.62 -22.31
N ALA A 98 -5.30 19.06 -21.92
CA ALA A 98 -6.55 18.61 -22.51
C ALA A 98 -6.68 19.10 -23.96
N ARG A 99 -6.71 18.17 -24.93
CA ARG A 99 -6.98 18.49 -26.34
C ARG A 99 -8.47 18.70 -26.61
N SER A 100 -9.31 17.97 -25.88
CA SER A 100 -10.77 18.10 -25.87
C SER A 100 -11.25 18.38 -24.46
N ASP A 101 -12.55 18.52 -24.25
CA ASP A 101 -13.12 18.31 -22.92
C ASP A 101 -12.83 16.87 -22.49
N ILE A 102 -12.41 16.69 -21.24
CA ILE A 102 -12.00 15.40 -20.71
C ILE A 102 -12.67 15.09 -19.37
N GLN A 103 -12.72 13.79 -19.06
CA GLN A 103 -12.94 13.31 -17.71
C GLN A 103 -11.76 12.44 -17.31
N PHE A 104 -11.30 12.57 -16.07
CA PHE A 104 -10.13 11.87 -15.56
C PHE A 104 -10.31 11.57 -14.06
N ILE A 105 -9.46 10.69 -13.54
CA ILE A 105 -9.39 10.40 -12.10
C ILE A 105 -7.97 10.57 -11.60
N ARG A 106 -7.83 10.80 -10.29
CA ARG A 106 -6.57 10.86 -9.57
C ARG A 106 -6.60 9.88 -8.42
N ILE A 107 -5.58 9.05 -8.33
CA ILE A 107 -5.40 8.08 -7.25
C ILE A 107 -4.02 8.33 -6.65
N ASP A 108 -3.94 8.33 -5.32
CA ASP A 108 -2.68 8.45 -4.61
C ASP A 108 -1.82 7.19 -4.85
N ASN A 109 -0.60 7.38 -5.33
CA ASN A 109 0.28 6.26 -5.68
C ASN A 109 0.68 5.44 -4.45
N ASP A 110 0.84 6.10 -3.29
CA ASP A 110 1.24 5.39 -2.08
C ASP A 110 0.13 4.46 -1.61
N LEU A 111 -1.11 4.97 -1.57
CA LEU A 111 -2.28 4.16 -1.27
C LEU A 111 -2.41 2.98 -2.24
N LEU A 112 -2.32 3.23 -3.55
CA LEU A 112 -2.48 2.17 -4.54
C LEU A 112 -1.41 1.08 -4.39
N ASP A 113 -0.14 1.47 -4.24
CA ASP A 113 0.95 0.52 -4.04
C ASP A 113 0.82 -0.26 -2.74
N ILE A 114 0.36 0.38 -1.67
CA ILE A 114 0.11 -0.29 -0.39
C ILE A 114 -0.93 -1.40 -0.56
N LEU A 115 -2.08 -1.07 -1.15
CA LEU A 115 -3.17 -2.03 -1.36
C LEU A 115 -2.73 -3.19 -2.27
N LEU A 116 -1.99 -2.90 -3.34
CA LEU A 116 -1.43 -3.94 -4.22
C LEU A 116 -0.41 -4.81 -3.51
N THR A 117 0.48 -4.20 -2.74
CA THR A 117 1.49 -4.95 -1.98
C THR A 117 0.80 -5.88 -0.98
N TRP A 118 -0.31 -5.46 -0.39
CA TRP A 118 -1.08 -6.28 0.53
C TRP A 118 -1.75 -7.45 -0.16
N ASP A 119 -2.47 -7.22 -1.26
CA ASP A 119 -3.08 -8.32 -2.02
C ASP A 119 -2.02 -9.35 -2.47
N GLN A 120 -0.83 -8.86 -2.85
CA GLN A 120 0.26 -9.72 -3.31
C GLN A 120 1.04 -10.42 -2.19
N SER A 121 1.17 -9.79 -1.01
CA SER A 121 1.97 -10.34 0.10
C SER A 121 1.15 -11.15 1.09
N ALA A 122 -0.10 -10.74 1.34
CA ALA A 122 -1.00 -11.39 2.30
C ALA A 122 -1.77 -12.56 1.68
N GLY A 123 -1.94 -12.60 0.36
CA GLY A 123 -2.74 -13.62 -0.33
C GLY A 123 -2.33 -15.07 -0.03
N TYR A 124 -1.06 -15.33 0.29
CA TYR A 124 -0.57 -16.67 0.65
C TYR A 124 -0.76 -17.02 2.14
N VAL A 125 -0.73 -16.03 3.04
CA VAL A 125 -0.92 -16.26 4.48
C VAL A 125 -2.40 -16.48 4.80
N VAL A 126 -3.29 -15.80 4.09
CA VAL A 126 -4.75 -15.92 4.26
C VAL A 126 -5.26 -17.27 3.75
N SER A 127 -4.67 -17.85 2.71
CA SER A 127 -5.07 -19.18 2.20
C SER A 127 -4.72 -20.35 3.13
N GLU A 128 -3.82 -20.16 4.10
CA GLU A 128 -3.48 -21.18 5.10
C GLU A 128 -4.32 -21.08 6.40
N LEU A 129 -5.09 -20.01 6.56
CA LEU A 129 -6.09 -19.86 7.62
C LEU A 129 -7.42 -20.39 7.06
N ASP A 130 -8.05 -21.34 7.75
CA ASP A 130 -9.20 -22.12 7.28
C ASP A 130 -10.21 -21.28 6.44
N GLU A 131 -10.51 -21.74 5.22
CA GLU A 131 -11.39 -21.12 4.22
C GLU A 131 -12.88 -20.93 4.66
N ASP A 132 -13.22 -21.29 5.90
CA ASP A 132 -14.60 -21.38 6.39
C ASP A 132 -15.10 -20.15 7.18
N ASP A 133 -14.29 -19.09 7.36
CA ASP A 133 -14.70 -17.91 8.15
C ASP A 133 -14.49 -16.60 7.38
N ASP A 134 -15.50 -16.21 6.58
CA ASP A 134 -15.64 -14.88 5.94
C ASP A 134 -15.41 -13.71 6.95
N ALA A 135 -15.56 -13.96 8.25
CA ALA A 135 -15.34 -12.99 9.32
C ALA A 135 -13.86 -12.66 9.57
N ASN A 136 -12.91 -13.54 9.19
CA ASN A 136 -11.49 -13.33 9.44
C ASN A 136 -10.84 -12.37 8.43
N THR A 137 -11.37 -12.27 7.21
CA THR A 137 -10.82 -11.39 6.17
C THR A 137 -11.15 -9.91 6.42
N ASP A 138 -12.37 -9.59 6.87
CA ASP A 138 -12.86 -8.20 6.98
C ASP A 138 -12.13 -7.36 8.03
N TRP A 139 -11.75 -7.97 9.17
CA TRP A 139 -11.01 -7.23 10.21
C TRP A 139 -9.53 -7.02 9.83
N MET A 140 -8.93 -7.95 9.09
CA MET A 140 -7.55 -7.83 8.61
C MET A 140 -7.43 -6.67 7.62
N THR A 141 -8.38 -6.53 6.70
CA THR A 141 -8.41 -5.43 5.74
C THR A 141 -8.54 -4.08 6.45
N ARG A 142 -9.39 -3.97 7.48
CA ARG A 142 -9.52 -2.75 8.29
C ARG A 142 -8.31 -2.44 9.16
N MET A 143 -7.67 -3.47 9.71
CA MET A 143 -6.40 -3.32 10.42
C MET A 143 -5.35 -2.70 9.52
N LEU A 144 -5.20 -3.24 8.31
CA LEU A 144 -4.27 -2.74 7.31
C LEU A 144 -4.59 -1.28 6.96
N GLN A 145 -5.88 -0.92 6.85
CA GLN A 145 -6.32 0.46 6.65
C GLN A 145 -5.98 1.42 7.80
N SER A 146 -5.60 0.93 8.98
CA SER A 146 -5.28 1.80 10.12
C SER A 146 -3.95 2.53 9.92
N ASN A 147 -3.89 3.76 10.43
CA ASN A 147 -2.82 4.71 10.10
C ASN A 147 -1.41 4.23 10.50
N ILE A 148 -1.32 3.26 11.41
CA ILE A 148 -0.04 2.74 11.91
C ILE A 148 0.59 1.71 10.96
N PHE A 149 -0.21 0.98 10.18
CA PHE A 149 0.32 0.01 9.21
C PHE A 149 0.88 0.66 7.96
N TYR A 150 0.54 1.94 7.68
CA TYR A 150 1.26 2.74 6.69
C TYR A 150 2.74 2.97 7.06
N GLN A 151 3.09 2.84 8.35
CA GLN A 151 4.46 2.99 8.83
C GLN A 151 5.23 1.67 8.87
N ILE A 152 4.54 0.54 8.78
CA ILE A 152 5.18 -0.77 8.80
C ILE A 152 5.69 -1.07 7.38
N PRO A 153 7.00 -1.33 7.20
CA PRO A 153 7.55 -1.76 5.92
C PRO A 153 6.76 -2.96 5.39
N PRO A 154 6.36 -2.99 4.11
CA PRO A 154 5.53 -4.07 3.60
C PRO A 154 6.15 -5.47 3.74
N ALA A 155 7.48 -5.54 3.72
CA ALA A 155 8.27 -6.74 4.04
C ALA A 155 7.88 -7.40 5.38
N ASN A 156 7.49 -6.59 6.37
CA ASN A 156 7.22 -7.03 7.73
C ASN A 156 5.75 -7.43 7.93
N ILE A 157 4.87 -7.31 6.93
CA ILE A 157 3.43 -7.54 7.12
C ILE A 157 3.10 -8.99 7.48
N GLN A 158 3.80 -9.96 6.91
CA GLN A 158 3.57 -11.35 7.31
C GLN A 158 4.04 -11.62 8.74
N GLU A 159 5.14 -10.97 9.09
CA GLU A 159 5.75 -11.03 10.42
C GLU A 159 4.86 -10.34 11.48
N VAL A 160 4.05 -9.36 11.08
CA VAL A 160 2.97 -8.80 11.90
C VAL A 160 1.98 -9.89 12.27
N PHE A 161 1.38 -10.57 11.28
CA PHE A 161 0.33 -11.56 11.53
C PHE A 161 0.83 -12.75 12.35
N LYS A 162 2.05 -13.23 12.10
CA LYS A 162 2.66 -14.32 12.88
C LYS A 162 2.91 -13.97 14.36
N ARG A 163 3.07 -12.69 14.69
CA ARG A 163 3.33 -12.20 16.06
C ARG A 163 2.07 -11.73 16.78
N MET A 164 0.91 -11.79 16.14
CA MET A 164 -0.34 -11.48 16.81
C MET A 164 -0.81 -12.64 17.67
N GLU A 165 -1.24 -12.31 18.88
CA GLU A 165 -1.84 -13.25 19.82
C GLU A 165 -3.32 -12.94 20.01
N GLU A 166 -4.16 -13.97 19.95
CA GLU A 166 -5.56 -13.85 20.32
C GLU A 166 -5.73 -13.64 21.83
N MET A 167 -6.59 -12.70 22.19
CA MET A 167 -6.96 -12.36 23.56
C MET A 167 -8.49 -12.26 23.68
N PRO A 168 -9.17 -13.32 24.14
CA PRO A 168 -10.61 -13.31 24.39
C PRO A 168 -10.98 -12.34 25.52
N MET A 169 -12.05 -11.57 25.34
CA MET A 169 -12.52 -10.55 26.28
C MET A 169 -14.03 -10.61 26.50
N LYS A 170 -14.49 -10.19 27.68
CA LYS A 170 -15.92 -10.06 28.01
C LYS A 170 -16.36 -8.61 28.06
N ALA A 171 -17.66 -8.40 27.83
CA ALA A 171 -18.28 -7.08 28.01
C ALA A 171 -18.01 -6.54 29.44
N GLY A 172 -17.58 -5.29 29.52
CA GLY A 172 -17.23 -4.58 30.75
C GLY A 172 -15.77 -4.76 31.20
N GLU A 173 -14.97 -5.61 30.57
CA GLU A 173 -13.55 -5.75 30.90
C GLU A 173 -12.74 -4.60 30.28
N ALA A 174 -11.87 -4.00 31.09
CA ALA A 174 -10.93 -2.98 30.65
C ALA A 174 -9.71 -3.65 29.99
N VAL A 175 -9.40 -3.26 28.76
CA VAL A 175 -8.24 -3.73 27.99
C VAL A 175 -7.00 -2.92 28.36
N ILE A 176 -7.18 -1.60 28.43
CA ILE A 176 -6.15 -0.61 28.75
C ILE A 176 -6.74 0.32 29.79
N CYS A 177 -5.97 0.68 30.83
CA CYS A 177 -6.33 1.78 31.72
C CYS A 177 -5.46 3.01 31.44
N GLN A 178 -6.08 4.20 31.48
CA GLN A 178 -5.36 5.46 31.38
C GLN A 178 -4.29 5.57 32.48
N GLY A 179 -3.08 5.96 32.10
CA GLY A 179 -1.92 6.09 32.98
C GLY A 179 -1.04 4.84 33.05
N ASP A 180 -1.49 3.70 32.52
CA ASP A 180 -0.66 2.51 32.46
C ASP A 180 0.50 2.69 31.47
N VAL A 181 1.53 1.85 31.59
CA VAL A 181 2.63 1.82 30.62
C VAL A 181 2.17 1.14 29.33
N GLY A 182 2.59 1.67 28.18
CA GLY A 182 2.37 1.04 26.88
C GLY A 182 3.18 -0.24 26.70
N ASP A 183 2.51 -1.39 26.63
CA ASP A 183 3.12 -2.72 26.56
C ASP A 183 2.71 -3.53 25.31
N TYR A 184 1.47 -3.37 24.85
CA TYR A 184 0.93 -3.99 23.64
C TYR A 184 0.20 -3.00 22.72
N TYR A 185 0.15 -3.33 21.44
CA TYR A 185 -0.81 -2.81 20.46
C TYR A 185 -1.95 -3.81 20.30
N TYR A 186 -3.18 -3.33 20.06
CA TYR A 186 -4.37 -4.17 19.99
C TYR A 186 -5.23 -3.86 18.76
N ILE A 187 -5.93 -4.87 18.26
CA ILE A 187 -6.97 -4.75 17.22
C ILE A 187 -8.19 -5.53 17.65
N ILE A 188 -9.38 -4.99 17.37
CA ILE A 188 -10.64 -5.70 17.62
C ILE A 188 -10.93 -6.65 16.45
N SER A 189 -10.65 -7.94 16.59
CA SER A 189 -11.05 -8.95 15.59
C SER A 189 -12.54 -9.30 15.70
N GLN A 190 -13.13 -9.19 16.90
CA GLN A 190 -14.56 -9.35 17.12
C GLN A 190 -15.06 -8.49 18.28
N GLY A 191 -16.21 -7.83 18.12
CA GLY A 191 -16.89 -7.08 19.18
C GLY A 191 -16.79 -5.56 19.02
N ARG A 192 -17.07 -4.83 20.10
CA ARG A 192 -16.96 -3.36 20.18
C ARG A 192 -16.38 -2.93 21.52
N ALA A 193 -15.68 -1.79 21.53
CA ALA A 193 -15.11 -1.19 22.73
C ALA A 193 -15.43 0.32 22.80
N GLU A 194 -15.32 0.92 23.98
CA GLU A 194 -15.39 2.36 24.15
C GLU A 194 -14.06 2.94 24.63
N VAL A 195 -13.77 4.15 24.16
CA VAL A 195 -12.62 4.94 24.58
C VAL A 195 -13.09 6.02 25.54
N THR A 196 -12.57 6.01 26.77
CA THR A 196 -12.89 7.02 27.79
C THR A 196 -11.62 7.66 28.32
N ARG A 197 -11.70 8.93 28.69
CA ARG A 197 -10.59 9.67 29.32
C ARG A 197 -11.09 10.41 30.54
N LYS A 198 -10.38 10.26 31.66
CA LYS A 198 -10.63 11.04 32.86
C LYS A 198 -10.24 12.49 32.62
N SER A 199 -11.21 13.39 32.79
CA SER A 199 -10.93 14.81 32.85
C SER A 199 -10.11 15.16 34.11
N PRO A 200 -9.45 16.33 34.15
CA PRO A 200 -8.82 16.82 35.38
C PRO A 200 -9.78 16.96 36.58
N THR A 201 -11.09 17.01 36.33
CA THR A 201 -12.13 17.06 37.36
C THR A 201 -12.59 15.67 37.83
N GLY A 202 -12.01 14.60 37.32
CA GLY A 202 -12.29 13.21 37.70
C GLY A 202 -13.54 12.60 37.04
N THR A 203 -14.11 13.26 36.03
CA THR A 203 -15.26 12.74 35.28
C THR A 203 -14.77 11.99 34.03
N ASP A 204 -15.31 10.80 33.78
CA ASP A 204 -15.02 10.06 32.56
C ASP A 204 -15.73 10.71 31.37
N VAL A 205 -14.96 11.06 30.34
CA VAL A 205 -15.47 11.59 29.07
C VAL A 205 -15.29 10.52 28.00
N ARG A 206 -16.39 10.11 27.37
CA ARG A 206 -16.35 9.19 26.23
C ARG A 206 -15.84 9.92 24.98
N LEU A 207 -14.74 9.42 24.41
CA LEU A 207 -14.08 10.01 23.25
C LEU A 207 -14.54 9.37 21.94
N ALA A 208 -14.70 8.04 21.93
CA ALA A 208 -15.05 7.28 20.74
C ALA A 208 -15.67 5.91 21.08
N GLU A 209 -16.26 5.27 20.08
CA GLU A 209 -16.57 3.84 20.05
C GLU A 209 -15.65 3.20 19.01
N LEU A 210 -15.06 2.06 19.36
CA LEU A 210 -14.25 1.24 18.47
C LEU A 210 -15.06 0.01 18.07
N GLN A 211 -14.94 -0.39 16.81
CA GLN A 211 -15.62 -1.53 16.21
C GLN A 211 -14.62 -2.54 15.64
N GLN A 212 -15.13 -3.65 15.12
CA GLN A 212 -14.32 -4.65 14.44
C GLN A 212 -13.40 -4.03 13.38
N GLY A 213 -12.14 -4.43 13.40
CA GLY A 213 -11.05 -3.93 12.57
C GLY A 213 -10.32 -2.70 13.11
N ASP A 214 -10.86 -2.01 14.11
CA ASP A 214 -10.19 -0.84 14.69
C ASP A 214 -8.99 -1.27 15.55
N GLY A 215 -7.84 -0.64 15.29
CA GLY A 215 -6.63 -0.76 16.09
C GLY A 215 -6.52 0.33 17.14
N PHE A 216 -5.86 0.05 18.26
CA PHE A 216 -5.65 1.01 19.33
C PHE A 216 -4.41 0.70 20.19
N GLY A 217 -3.93 1.74 20.88
CA GLY A 217 -2.82 1.65 21.83
C GLY A 217 -1.45 1.97 21.24
N GLU A 218 -1.36 2.29 19.95
CA GLU A 218 -0.14 2.63 19.23
C GLU A 218 0.54 3.90 19.75
N GLU A 219 -0.23 4.90 20.20
CA GLU A 219 0.31 6.20 20.61
C GLU A 219 1.33 6.06 21.76
N ALA A 220 1.03 5.23 22.75
CA ALA A 220 1.90 4.97 23.88
C ALA A 220 3.18 4.21 23.48
N LEU A 221 3.12 3.42 22.42
CA LEU A 221 4.29 2.68 21.92
C LEU A 221 5.23 3.61 21.13
N ILE A 222 4.65 4.48 20.29
CA ILE A 222 5.42 5.39 19.43
C ILE A 222 6.03 6.56 20.22
N THR A 223 5.26 7.15 21.13
CA THR A 223 5.68 8.34 21.88
C THR A 223 6.40 8.01 23.18
N GLU A 224 6.51 6.73 23.53
CA GLU A 224 7.02 6.22 24.80
C GLU A 224 6.37 6.85 26.05
N CYS A 225 5.11 7.27 25.91
CA CYS A 225 4.30 7.87 26.97
C CYS A 225 3.35 6.84 27.61
N GLU A 226 2.76 7.21 28.76
CA GLU A 226 1.68 6.45 29.38
C GLU A 226 0.40 6.43 28.52
N ARG A 227 -0.46 5.45 28.74
CA ARG A 227 -1.76 5.31 28.06
C ARG A 227 -2.62 6.55 28.29
N ASN A 228 -3.04 7.20 27.21
CA ASN A 228 -3.76 8.47 27.27
C ASN A 228 -5.28 8.34 27.55
N ALA A 229 -5.82 7.11 27.52
CA ALA A 229 -7.23 6.81 27.68
C ALA A 229 -7.43 5.37 28.18
N THR A 230 -8.60 5.11 28.76
CA THR A 230 -9.08 3.77 29.13
C THR A 230 -9.91 3.20 28.00
N ILE A 231 -9.69 1.92 27.68
CA ILE A 231 -10.43 1.17 26.67
C ILE A 231 -11.18 0.04 27.37
N THR A 232 -12.51 0.00 27.21
CA THR A 232 -13.37 -1.00 27.85
C THR A 232 -14.22 -1.70 26.81
N MET A 233 -14.31 -3.02 26.86
CA MET A 233 -15.15 -3.78 25.95
C MET A 233 -16.63 -3.51 26.22
N LEU A 234 -17.40 -3.16 25.18
CA LEU A 234 -18.85 -2.98 25.24
C LEU A 234 -19.61 -4.30 25.01
N THR A 235 -19.01 -5.22 24.27
CA THR A 235 -19.55 -6.56 24.00
C THR A 235 -18.51 -7.62 24.33
N ASN A 236 -18.94 -8.88 24.44
CA ASN A 236 -17.97 -9.98 24.36
C ASN A 236 -17.29 -9.95 22.98
N GLY A 237 -16.05 -10.41 22.92
CA GLY A 237 -15.28 -10.35 21.70
C GLY A 237 -13.88 -10.93 21.86
N THR A 238 -13.10 -10.78 20.80
CA THR A 238 -11.71 -11.21 20.73
C THR A 238 -10.89 -10.04 20.23
N LEU A 239 -9.72 -9.87 20.83
CA LEU A 239 -8.71 -8.92 20.39
C LEU A 239 -7.53 -9.69 19.81
N MET A 240 -6.85 -9.11 18.83
CA MET A 240 -5.49 -9.48 18.47
C MET A 240 -4.55 -8.50 19.15
N ARG A 241 -3.49 -8.99 19.80
CA ARG A 241 -2.49 -8.13 20.45
C ARG A 241 -1.08 -8.45 19.97
N MET A 242 -0.22 -7.44 20.00
CA MET A 242 1.19 -7.54 19.64
C MET A 242 2.04 -6.81 20.67
N SER A 243 3.14 -7.43 21.11
CA SER A 243 4.01 -6.83 22.12
C SER A 243 4.72 -5.57 21.60
N LYS A 244 5.11 -4.64 22.49
CA LYS A 244 5.92 -3.46 22.12
C LYS A 244 7.20 -3.88 21.41
N ALA A 245 7.89 -4.90 21.90
CA ALA A 245 9.15 -5.35 21.32
C ALA A 245 8.97 -5.83 19.87
N ASP A 246 7.89 -6.58 19.61
CA ASP A 246 7.54 -7.02 18.27
C ASP A 246 7.14 -5.85 17.38
N PHE A 247 6.30 -4.95 17.89
CA PHE A 247 5.89 -3.73 17.22
C PHE A 247 7.10 -2.86 16.80
N ASP A 248 8.03 -2.61 17.73
CA ASP A 248 9.26 -1.85 17.48
C ASP A 248 10.17 -2.53 16.45
N ASN A 249 10.22 -3.87 16.45
CA ASN A 249 10.99 -4.61 15.46
C ASN A 249 10.34 -4.57 14.08
N LEU A 250 9.01 -4.58 14.01
CA LEU A 250 8.25 -4.51 12.77
C LEU A 250 8.27 -3.10 12.16
N LEU A 251 8.48 -2.05 12.95
CA LEU A 251 8.71 -0.70 12.43
C LEU A 251 10.11 -0.48 11.86
N LYS A 252 11.08 -1.36 12.17
CA LYS A 252 12.42 -1.24 11.60
C LYS A 252 12.38 -1.71 10.15
N ALA A 253 12.77 -0.81 9.24
CA ALA A 253 13.09 -1.21 7.88
C ALA A 253 14.25 -2.23 7.92
N PRO A 254 14.15 -3.35 7.19
CA PRO A 254 15.30 -4.20 6.99
C PRO A 254 16.42 -3.37 6.38
N VAL A 255 17.66 -3.56 6.86
CA VAL A 255 18.83 -2.91 6.27
C VAL A 255 19.02 -3.54 4.89
N MET A 256 18.67 -2.79 3.84
CA MET A 256 18.84 -3.24 2.46
C MET A 256 19.82 -2.34 1.73
N HIS A 257 20.56 -2.94 0.81
CA HIS A 257 21.47 -2.21 -0.06
C HIS A 257 20.67 -1.53 -1.17
N GLU A 258 20.36 -0.25 -0.97
CA GLU A 258 19.76 0.57 -2.01
C GLU A 258 20.81 1.05 -3.01
N VAL A 259 20.44 1.03 -4.29
CA VAL A 259 21.23 1.56 -5.40
C VAL A 259 20.36 2.49 -6.24
N ASP A 260 20.96 3.47 -6.89
CA ASP A 260 20.25 4.24 -7.92
C ASP A 260 20.31 3.52 -9.29
N LEU A 261 19.69 4.14 -10.30
CA LEU A 261 19.62 3.53 -11.64
C LEU A 261 20.99 3.45 -12.33
N GLU A 262 21.89 4.41 -12.06
CA GLU A 262 23.22 4.45 -12.66
C GLU A 262 24.10 3.37 -12.02
N ASP A 263 24.16 3.33 -10.68
CA ASP A 263 24.85 2.29 -9.92
C ASP A 263 24.36 0.89 -10.27
N GLY A 264 23.03 0.72 -10.41
CA GLY A 264 22.44 -0.56 -10.79
C GLY A 264 22.83 -1.00 -12.21
N GLN A 265 22.96 -0.07 -13.16
CA GLN A 265 23.45 -0.38 -14.50
C GLN A 265 24.92 -0.81 -14.50
N GLU A 266 25.74 -0.21 -13.63
CA GLU A 266 27.13 -0.64 -13.43
C GLU A 266 27.21 -2.06 -12.87
N LEU A 267 26.43 -2.39 -11.84
CA LEU A 267 26.35 -3.74 -11.27
C LEU A 267 25.93 -4.80 -12.32
N VAL A 268 25.00 -4.47 -13.21
CA VAL A 268 24.58 -5.37 -14.29
C VAL A 268 25.71 -5.60 -15.29
N ARG A 269 26.47 -4.54 -15.61
CA ARG A 269 27.55 -4.60 -16.60
C ARG A 269 28.81 -5.29 -16.05
N ASP A 270 29.18 -4.99 -14.83
CA ASP A 270 30.49 -5.30 -14.26
C ASP A 270 30.45 -6.54 -13.36
N ASP A 271 29.36 -6.73 -12.61
CA ASP A 271 29.18 -7.84 -11.66
C ASP A 271 28.14 -8.89 -12.12
N GLY A 272 27.53 -8.69 -13.29
CA GLY A 272 26.56 -9.62 -13.87
C GLY A 272 25.22 -9.66 -13.14
N ALA A 273 24.87 -8.58 -12.43
CA ALA A 273 23.60 -8.44 -11.75
C ALA A 273 22.41 -8.53 -12.71
N VAL A 274 21.25 -8.89 -12.20
CA VAL A 274 20.01 -9.03 -12.99
C VAL A 274 18.90 -8.18 -12.40
N TRP A 275 18.26 -7.37 -13.24
CA TRP A 275 17.07 -6.62 -12.87
C TRP A 275 15.88 -7.56 -12.64
N LEU A 276 15.23 -7.46 -11.48
CA LEU A 276 14.04 -8.22 -11.13
C LEU A 276 12.86 -7.28 -10.91
N ASP A 277 11.93 -7.27 -11.86
CA ASP A 277 10.69 -6.51 -11.80
C ASP A 277 9.62 -7.32 -11.04
N VAL A 278 9.23 -6.86 -9.86
CA VAL A 278 8.25 -7.56 -9.01
C VAL A 278 6.83 -7.02 -9.12
N ARG A 279 6.57 -6.19 -10.14
CA ARG A 279 5.24 -5.69 -10.47
C ARG A 279 4.41 -6.75 -11.18
N LEU A 280 3.11 -6.48 -11.36
CA LEU A 280 2.22 -7.34 -12.13
C LEU A 280 2.68 -7.43 -13.58
N GLU A 281 2.33 -8.53 -14.25
CA GLU A 281 2.67 -8.75 -15.66
C GLU A 281 2.09 -7.66 -16.58
N SER A 282 0.91 -7.13 -16.24
CA SER A 282 0.28 -6.01 -16.95
C SER A 282 1.07 -4.69 -16.83
N GLU A 283 1.73 -4.46 -15.70
CA GLU A 283 2.61 -3.30 -15.48
C GLU A 283 3.92 -3.48 -16.27
N PHE A 284 4.55 -4.66 -16.15
CA PHE A 284 5.79 -5.03 -16.85
C PHE A 284 5.68 -4.89 -18.37
N ASN A 285 4.58 -5.40 -18.95
CA ASN A 285 4.35 -5.34 -20.40
C ASN A 285 4.17 -3.91 -20.93
N ASN A 286 3.80 -2.95 -20.07
CA ASN A 286 3.61 -1.56 -20.47
C ASN A 286 4.92 -0.75 -20.41
N SER A 287 5.71 -0.92 -19.35
CA SER A 287 6.99 -0.23 -19.15
C SER A 287 7.85 -1.03 -18.17
N THR A 288 9.13 -1.22 -18.47
CA THR A 288 10.08 -1.88 -17.57
C THR A 288 11.52 -1.52 -17.95
N ILE A 289 12.48 -1.91 -17.11
CA ILE A 289 13.91 -1.79 -17.40
C ILE A 289 14.30 -2.89 -18.40
N GLU A 290 15.02 -2.52 -19.46
CA GLU A 290 15.45 -3.48 -20.49
C GLU A 290 16.32 -4.60 -19.89
N GLY A 291 16.03 -5.84 -20.28
CA GLY A 291 16.75 -7.02 -19.79
C GLY A 291 16.28 -7.54 -18.41
N SER A 292 15.25 -6.92 -17.82
CA SER A 292 14.67 -7.39 -16.56
C SER A 292 13.86 -8.68 -16.73
N ILE A 293 13.83 -9.47 -15.65
CA ILE A 293 12.95 -10.62 -15.48
C ILE A 293 11.74 -10.16 -14.68
N ASN A 294 10.53 -10.57 -15.08
CA ASN A 294 9.32 -10.32 -14.29
C ASN A 294 8.92 -11.55 -13.47
N ILE A 295 8.91 -11.38 -12.14
CA ILE A 295 8.27 -12.31 -11.22
C ILE A 295 7.44 -11.46 -10.25
N PRO A 296 6.12 -11.33 -10.48
CA PRO A 296 5.25 -10.56 -9.59
C PRO A 296 5.41 -11.00 -8.14
N LEU A 297 5.37 -10.06 -7.20
CA LEU A 297 5.62 -10.30 -5.77
C LEU A 297 4.80 -11.49 -5.22
N TYR A 298 3.54 -11.63 -5.62
CA TYR A 298 2.66 -12.73 -5.18
C TYR A 298 3.09 -14.12 -5.66
N LEU A 299 3.83 -14.21 -6.77
CA LEU A 299 4.39 -15.45 -7.31
C LEU A 299 5.82 -15.72 -6.86
N LEU A 300 6.49 -14.73 -6.26
CA LEU A 300 7.93 -14.76 -6.02
C LEU A 300 8.35 -16.01 -5.25
N ARG A 301 7.66 -16.34 -4.15
CA ARG A 301 7.95 -17.54 -3.34
C ARG A 301 7.86 -18.84 -4.13
N LEU A 302 6.85 -18.97 -4.98
CA LEU A 302 6.62 -20.18 -5.77
C LEU A 302 7.66 -20.33 -6.88
N ARG A 303 8.17 -19.21 -7.38
CA ARG A 303 9.08 -19.14 -8.53
C ARG A 303 10.52 -18.82 -8.15
N LEU A 304 10.88 -18.88 -6.86
CA LEU A 304 12.27 -18.71 -6.40
C LEU A 304 13.24 -19.66 -7.13
N HIS A 305 12.81 -20.89 -7.37
CA HIS A 305 13.60 -21.91 -8.07
C HIS A 305 13.95 -21.57 -9.53
N GLU A 306 13.35 -20.53 -10.11
CA GLU A 306 13.67 -20.04 -11.45
C GLU A 306 14.83 -19.04 -11.44
N LEU A 307 15.22 -18.53 -10.26
CA LEU A 307 16.34 -17.63 -10.07
C LEU A 307 17.65 -18.41 -9.91
N ASP A 308 18.74 -17.77 -10.31
CA ASP A 308 20.10 -18.28 -10.24
C ASP A 308 20.76 -17.80 -8.94
N GLU A 309 20.96 -18.70 -7.98
CA GLU A 309 21.51 -18.38 -6.64
C GLU A 309 22.92 -17.77 -6.68
N GLU A 310 23.66 -17.92 -7.79
CA GLU A 310 25.02 -17.36 -7.92
C GLU A 310 25.03 -15.90 -8.40
N LYS A 311 23.87 -15.34 -8.79
CA LYS A 311 23.79 -13.98 -9.34
C LYS A 311 23.27 -12.96 -8.34
N PRO A 312 23.81 -11.73 -8.35
CA PRO A 312 23.18 -10.62 -7.65
C PRO A 312 21.91 -10.15 -8.38
N TYR A 313 20.89 -9.80 -7.61
CA TYR A 313 19.63 -9.29 -8.15
C TYR A 313 19.36 -7.86 -7.70
N ILE A 314 18.91 -7.01 -8.62
CA ILE A 314 18.45 -5.66 -8.31
C ILE A 314 16.94 -5.61 -8.46
N VAL A 315 16.25 -5.58 -7.32
CA VAL A 315 14.79 -5.71 -7.25
C VAL A 315 14.13 -4.34 -7.31
N PHE A 316 13.11 -4.19 -8.15
CA PHE A 316 12.41 -2.91 -8.30
C PHE A 316 10.89 -3.07 -8.53
N CYS A 317 10.18 -1.99 -8.21
CA CYS A 317 8.75 -1.79 -8.46
C CYS A 317 8.47 -0.29 -8.62
N ASP A 318 7.22 0.18 -8.57
CA ASP A 318 6.90 1.60 -8.82
C ASP A 318 7.34 2.58 -7.71
N THR A 319 7.22 2.23 -6.43
CA THR A 319 7.58 3.10 -5.27
C THR A 319 8.74 2.60 -4.44
N GLY A 320 9.21 1.39 -4.66
CA GLY A 320 10.09 0.67 -3.73
C GLY A 320 9.36 -0.18 -2.68
N ARG A 321 8.04 -0.03 -2.50
CA ARG A 321 7.29 -0.80 -1.47
C ARG A 321 7.24 -2.30 -1.75
N ARG A 322 6.85 -2.70 -2.97
CA ARG A 322 6.78 -4.11 -3.40
C ARG A 322 8.17 -4.72 -3.50
N SER A 323 9.15 -3.98 -4.03
CA SER A 323 10.53 -4.45 -4.12
C SER A 323 11.19 -4.60 -2.76
N SER A 324 10.87 -3.76 -1.77
CA SER A 324 11.31 -3.94 -0.38
C SER A 324 10.79 -5.26 0.21
N ALA A 325 9.51 -5.59 0.00
CA ALA A 325 8.95 -6.87 0.42
C ALA A 325 9.61 -8.06 -0.29
N ALA A 326 9.80 -7.98 -1.61
CA ALA A 326 10.48 -9.00 -2.38
C ALA A 326 11.93 -9.22 -1.93
N ALA A 327 12.67 -8.13 -1.71
CA ALA A 327 14.05 -8.14 -1.30
C ALA A 327 14.23 -8.80 0.09
N TYR A 328 13.31 -8.57 1.02
CA TYR A 328 13.26 -9.32 2.28
C TYR A 328 13.09 -10.83 2.05
N LEU A 329 12.12 -11.25 1.23
CA LEU A 329 11.87 -12.66 0.93
C LEU A 329 13.08 -13.35 0.28
N LEU A 330 13.74 -12.66 -0.63
CA LEU A 330 14.93 -13.15 -1.33
C LEU A 330 16.14 -13.22 -0.39
N SER A 331 16.31 -12.23 0.49
CA SER A 331 17.37 -12.22 1.50
C SER A 331 17.20 -13.38 2.50
N GLU A 332 15.97 -13.67 2.96
CA GLU A 332 15.69 -14.85 3.80
C GLU A 332 16.00 -16.16 3.08
N ALA A 333 15.83 -16.21 1.76
CA ALA A 333 16.18 -17.36 0.93
C ALA A 333 17.68 -17.44 0.57
N GLY A 334 18.50 -16.46 0.99
CA GLY A 334 19.95 -16.47 0.83
C GLY A 334 20.48 -15.83 -0.47
N TYR A 335 19.65 -15.10 -1.21
CA TYR A 335 20.07 -14.41 -2.43
C TYR A 335 20.82 -13.11 -2.10
N ASP A 336 21.78 -12.76 -2.97
CA ASP A 336 22.43 -11.45 -2.95
C ASP A 336 21.55 -10.41 -3.65
N ILE A 337 21.13 -9.38 -2.90
CA ILE A 337 20.03 -8.50 -3.30
C ILE A 337 20.34 -7.03 -3.06
N TYR A 338 19.99 -6.24 -4.06
CA TYR A 338 19.93 -4.79 -4.05
C TYR A 338 18.50 -4.33 -4.32
N VAL A 339 18.16 -3.14 -3.86
CA VAL A 339 16.85 -2.51 -4.15
C VAL A 339 17.07 -1.24 -4.94
N LEU A 340 16.36 -1.07 -6.05
CA LEU A 340 16.38 0.20 -6.77
C LEU A 340 15.65 1.27 -5.95
N GLY A 341 16.39 2.25 -5.45
CA GLY A 341 15.87 3.35 -4.64
C GLY A 341 14.84 4.18 -5.41
N GLY A 342 13.71 4.48 -4.78
CA GLY A 342 12.62 5.27 -5.37
C GLY A 342 11.76 4.55 -6.42
N GLY A 343 12.12 3.30 -6.77
CA GLY A 343 11.40 2.50 -7.76
C GLY A 343 11.64 2.93 -9.22
N TYR A 344 10.89 2.30 -10.13
CA TYR A 344 10.89 2.56 -11.57
C TYR A 344 9.44 2.65 -12.04
N ARG A 345 9.08 3.81 -12.59
CA ARG A 345 7.70 4.13 -13.02
C ARG A 345 7.65 4.36 -14.51
#